data_AF-A0A6C1S2X0-F1
#
_entry.id   AF-A0A6C1S2X0-F1
#
_cell.length_a   1.000
_cell.length_b   1.000
_cell.length_c   1.000
_cell.angle_alpha   90.00
_cell.angle_beta   90.00
_cell.angle_gamma   90.00
#
_symmetry.space_group_name_H-M   'P 1'
#
loop_
_entity.id
_entity.type
_entity.pdbx_description
1 polymer ?
#
loop_
_entity_poly.entity_id
_entity_poly.type
_entity_poly.pdbx_seq_one_letter_code
_entity_poly.pdbx_strand_id
1 'polypeptide(L)'
;MAKRESTFFNMVLALLTITLVASASLGFIYELTKEPIEAARAARKNNAIRAVVPDFDNSPTEEQYTIAAAGGELVFYPAKKDGELVGTAIETFTNRGFSGTIKLMVGLLPDGTIHGIEVLEHKETPGLGDKMESDKSDFSAQFEGQKPEDFRLRLRQDGGDVDGITATTISSRAYCEAVQLAYDLYIDKDADVSYELPAREDAVERVLEDFTNNPLQEEYRVVVNGNEYTVFPGRRGRRYTGLAVDILSEAGYIGPIRLMVGFDSEGVITGIEVLGHEETPGYGDLIENARSDFYKQFIGLNPGEDNVRLKEEGGIIDGISGATVTANAYCEAVRSAWDIFRKAGN
;
A
#
# COMPACT_ATOMS: atom_id res chain seq x y z
N MET A 1 61.11 21.23 6.62
CA MET A 1 59.97 21.90 5.95
C MET A 1 59.13 22.57 7.02
N ALA A 2 58.91 23.88 6.95
CA ALA A 2 58.13 24.60 7.94
C ALA A 2 56.68 24.10 7.94
N LYS A 3 56.15 23.75 9.13
CA LYS A 3 54.73 23.41 9.33
C LYS A 3 53.94 24.68 9.05
N ARG A 4 53.25 24.77 7.90
CA ARG A 4 52.30 25.87 7.65
C ARG A 4 51.20 25.76 8.70
N GLU A 5 51.04 26.77 9.53
CA GLU A 5 49.92 26.81 10.47
C GLU A 5 48.60 26.90 9.70
N SER A 6 47.67 26.04 10.09
CA SER A 6 46.34 25.97 9.51
C SER A 6 45.52 27.17 9.99
N THR A 7 45.52 28.25 9.22
CA THR A 7 44.61 29.37 9.45
C THR A 7 43.22 29.04 8.93
N PHE A 8 42.19 29.66 9.52
CA PHE A 8 40.80 29.51 9.09
C PHE A 8 40.64 29.71 7.56
N PHE A 9 41.33 30.69 6.99
CA PHE A 9 41.31 30.96 5.55
C PHE A 9 41.93 29.82 4.72
N ASN A 10 43.06 29.24 5.17
CA ASN A 10 43.70 28.11 4.48
C ASN A 10 42.81 26.88 4.50
N MET A 11 42.06 26.65 5.58
CA MET A 11 41.08 25.56 5.67
C MET A 11 39.92 25.76 4.70
N VAL A 12 39.35 26.98 4.65
CA VAL A 12 38.26 27.31 3.73
C VAL A 12 38.70 27.13 2.27
N LEU A 13 39.88 27.63 1.91
CA LEU A 13 40.40 27.51 0.55
C LEU A 13 40.68 26.05 0.16
N ALA A 14 41.24 25.26 1.08
CA ALA A 14 41.50 23.84 0.85
C ALA A 14 40.20 23.06 0.63
N LEU A 15 39.19 23.26 1.50
CA LEU A 15 37.88 22.61 1.36
C LEU A 15 37.19 23.04 0.06
N LEU A 16 37.18 24.34 -0.26
CA LEU A 16 36.57 24.85 -1.48
C LEU A 16 37.24 24.28 -2.74
N THR A 17 38.57 24.13 -2.73
CA THR A 17 39.29 23.55 -3.87
C THR A 17 38.94 22.07 -4.02
N ILE A 18 38.92 21.31 -2.92
CA ILE A 18 38.60 19.88 -2.95
C ILE A 18 37.15 19.67 -3.39
N THR A 19 36.19 20.43 -2.86
CA THR A 19 34.78 20.30 -3.24
C THR A 19 34.54 20.71 -4.68
N LEU A 20 35.22 21.76 -5.17
CA LEU A 20 35.14 22.19 -6.57
C LEU A 20 35.67 21.11 -7.52
N VAL A 21 36.83 20.53 -7.20
CA VAL A 21 37.42 19.46 -8.02
C VAL A 21 36.55 18.20 -7.98
N ALA A 22 36.03 17.83 -6.82
CA ALA A 22 35.15 16.67 -6.66
C ALA A 22 33.84 16.84 -7.42
N SER A 23 33.18 17.99 -7.31
CA SER A 23 31.91 18.26 -8.02
C SER A 23 32.10 18.36 -9.54
N ALA A 24 33.18 18.99 -10.00
CA ALA A 24 33.51 19.06 -11.42
C ALA A 24 33.82 17.67 -12.00
N SER A 25 34.57 16.84 -11.26
CA SER A 25 34.86 15.46 -11.68
C SER A 25 33.59 14.61 -11.75
N LEU A 26 32.71 14.72 -10.75
CA LEU A 26 31.43 13.99 -10.72
C LEU A 26 30.52 14.42 -11.88
N GLY A 27 30.40 15.72 -12.12
CA GLY A 27 29.59 16.27 -13.23
C GLY A 27 30.12 15.81 -14.60
N PHE A 28 31.44 15.81 -14.79
CA PHE A 28 32.06 15.33 -16.02
C PHE A 28 31.81 13.83 -16.27
N ILE A 29 31.97 13.00 -15.23
CA ILE A 29 31.69 11.55 -15.34
C ILE A 29 30.19 11.31 -15.59
N TYR A 30 29.31 12.07 -14.94
CA TYR A 30 27.87 11.98 -15.16
C TYR A 30 27.51 12.27 -16.62
N GLU A 31 28.02 13.36 -17.20
CA GLU A 31 27.73 13.73 -18.59
C GLU A 31 28.20 12.65 -19.58
N LEU A 32 29.39 12.09 -19.37
CA LEU A 32 29.90 11.00 -20.21
C LEU A 32 29.12 9.68 -20.07
N THR A 33 28.53 9.42 -18.91
CA THR A 33 27.84 8.14 -18.65
C THR A 33 26.33 8.20 -18.90
N LYS A 34 25.75 9.40 -18.99
CA LYS A 34 24.31 9.61 -19.16
C LYS A 34 23.75 8.91 -20.41
N GLU A 35 24.31 9.19 -21.60
CA GLU A 35 23.82 8.59 -22.86
C GLU A 35 23.91 7.05 -22.87
N PRO A 36 25.05 6.41 -22.51
CA PRO A 36 25.10 4.96 -22.37
C PRO A 36 24.08 4.37 -21.39
N ILE A 37 23.83 5.04 -20.26
CA ILE A 37 22.86 4.60 -19.25
C ILE A 37 21.43 4.68 -19.81
N GLU A 38 21.10 5.76 -20.51
CA GLU A 38 19.78 5.91 -21.15
C GLU A 38 19.56 4.85 -22.24
N ALA A 39 20.56 4.62 -23.09
CA ALA A 39 20.51 3.57 -24.11
C ALA A 39 20.35 2.17 -23.49
N ALA A 40 21.09 1.87 -22.40
CA ALA A 40 20.97 0.60 -21.68
C ALA A 40 19.58 0.43 -21.03
N ARG A 41 19.01 1.51 -20.46
CA ARG A 41 17.65 1.49 -19.90
C ARG A 41 16.59 1.26 -20.97
N ALA A 42 16.69 1.94 -22.11
CA ALA A 42 15.78 1.75 -23.24
C ALA A 42 15.86 0.32 -23.80
N ALA A 43 17.06 -0.21 -23.98
CA ALA A 43 17.27 -1.59 -24.42
C ALA A 43 16.68 -2.59 -23.42
N ARG A 44 16.91 -2.40 -22.12
CA ARG A 44 16.34 -3.27 -21.08
C ARG A 44 14.82 -3.24 -21.07
N LYS A 45 14.21 -2.06 -21.23
CA LYS A 45 12.76 -1.90 -21.34
C LYS A 45 12.21 -2.65 -22.57
N ASN A 46 12.82 -2.46 -23.74
CA ASN A 46 12.39 -3.15 -24.96
C ASN A 46 12.54 -4.67 -24.87
N ASN A 47 13.60 -5.15 -24.22
CA ASN A 47 13.79 -6.58 -23.95
C ASN A 47 12.74 -7.11 -22.98
N ALA A 48 12.41 -6.36 -21.91
CA ALA A 48 11.36 -6.73 -20.99
C ALA A 48 10.00 -6.82 -21.68
N ILE A 49 9.65 -5.84 -22.54
CA ILE A 49 8.43 -5.90 -23.35
C ILE A 49 8.41 -7.19 -24.19
N ARG A 50 9.49 -7.49 -24.93
CA ARG A 50 9.61 -8.72 -25.73
C ARG A 50 9.54 -10.01 -24.91
N ALA A 51 9.93 -9.98 -23.64
CA ALA A 51 9.90 -11.14 -22.76
C ALA A 51 8.49 -11.42 -22.24
N VAL A 52 7.62 -10.41 -22.15
CA VAL A 52 6.32 -10.55 -21.48
C VAL A 52 5.11 -10.53 -22.40
N VAL A 53 5.25 -10.17 -23.68
CA VAL A 53 4.16 -10.25 -24.67
C VAL A 53 4.49 -11.21 -25.81
N PRO A 54 3.48 -11.73 -26.53
CA PRO A 54 3.69 -12.48 -27.76
C PRO A 54 4.47 -11.68 -28.81
N ASP A 55 4.92 -12.37 -29.85
CA ASP A 55 5.65 -11.76 -30.97
C ASP A 55 4.87 -10.59 -31.61
N PHE A 56 5.57 -9.47 -31.84
CA PHE A 56 4.98 -8.21 -32.31
C PHE A 56 5.91 -7.50 -33.32
N ASP A 57 5.35 -6.62 -34.16
CA ASP A 57 6.09 -5.89 -35.21
C ASP A 57 5.93 -4.36 -35.15
N ASN A 58 5.11 -3.84 -34.25
CA ASN A 58 5.00 -2.40 -33.99
C ASN A 58 6.13 -1.88 -33.07
N SER A 59 6.06 -0.59 -32.73
CA SER A 59 6.92 0.06 -31.72
C SER A 59 6.09 0.38 -30.47
N PRO A 60 5.95 -0.56 -29.49
CA PRO A 60 5.09 -0.36 -28.32
C PRO A 60 5.42 0.87 -27.49
N THR A 61 6.70 1.30 -27.47
CA THR A 61 7.16 2.51 -26.78
C THR A 61 6.67 3.81 -27.43
N GLU A 62 6.36 3.81 -28.73
CA GLU A 62 5.81 4.98 -29.42
C GLU A 62 4.29 5.08 -29.25
N GLU A 63 3.62 3.95 -29.00
CA GLU A 63 2.17 3.85 -28.79
C GLU A 63 1.79 3.80 -27.29
N GLN A 64 2.74 4.11 -26.41
CA GLN A 64 2.54 4.01 -24.97
C GLN A 64 1.52 5.04 -24.45
N TYR A 65 0.85 4.72 -23.34
CA TYR A 65 0.01 5.65 -22.60
C TYR A 65 0.14 5.39 -21.09
N THR A 66 -0.28 6.35 -20.27
CA THR A 66 -0.23 6.22 -18.80
C THR A 66 -1.62 6.21 -18.18
N ILE A 67 -1.77 5.49 -17.07
CA ILE A 67 -2.95 5.52 -16.21
C ILE A 67 -2.47 5.79 -14.77
N ALA A 68 -3.15 6.70 -14.07
CA ALA A 68 -2.85 7.03 -12.70
C ALA A 68 -3.26 5.88 -11.75
N ALA A 69 -2.49 5.69 -10.69
CA ALA A 69 -2.76 4.72 -9.63
C ALA A 69 -2.39 5.29 -8.26
N ALA A 70 -2.88 4.69 -7.18
CA ALA A 70 -2.46 5.08 -5.84
C ALA A 70 -0.93 4.98 -5.69
N GLY A 71 -0.27 6.13 -5.50
CA GLY A 71 1.18 6.21 -5.30
C GLY A 71 2.04 6.35 -6.57
N GLY A 72 1.45 6.54 -7.76
CA GLY A 72 2.21 6.73 -9.00
C GLY A 72 1.39 6.59 -10.29
N GLU A 73 2.05 6.23 -11.38
CA GLU A 73 1.43 5.98 -12.69
C GLU A 73 1.93 4.67 -13.27
N LEU A 74 1.06 3.95 -13.97
CA LEU A 74 1.41 2.77 -14.76
C LEU A 74 1.59 3.19 -16.22
N VAL A 75 2.57 2.60 -16.90
CA VAL A 75 2.81 2.84 -18.33
C VAL A 75 2.44 1.59 -19.12
N PHE A 76 1.55 1.75 -20.09
CA PHE A 76 1.05 0.68 -20.94
C PHE A 76 1.71 0.75 -22.31
N TYR A 77 2.14 -0.39 -22.82
CA TYR A 77 2.83 -0.56 -24.10
C TYR A 77 2.06 -1.58 -24.96
N PRO A 78 1.12 -1.12 -25.80
CA PRO A 78 0.37 -2.01 -26.69
C PRO A 78 1.30 -2.69 -27.72
N ALA A 79 1.28 -4.02 -27.74
CA ALA A 79 2.04 -4.83 -28.69
C ALA A 79 1.11 -5.36 -29.79
N LYS A 80 1.48 -5.11 -31.04
CA LYS A 80 0.68 -5.46 -32.21
C LYS A 80 1.47 -6.29 -33.21
N LYS A 81 0.79 -7.21 -33.87
CA LYS A 81 1.29 -8.02 -34.98
C LYS A 81 0.36 -7.80 -36.17
N ASP A 82 0.87 -7.41 -37.32
CA ASP A 82 0.07 -7.16 -38.52
C ASP A 82 -1.10 -6.16 -38.29
N GLY A 83 -0.95 -5.26 -37.32
CA GLY A 83 -1.97 -4.27 -36.92
C GLY A 83 -2.99 -4.75 -35.88
N GLU A 84 -2.98 -6.03 -35.49
CA GLU A 84 -3.85 -6.59 -34.44
C GLU A 84 -3.17 -6.57 -33.08
N LEU A 85 -3.90 -6.24 -32.02
CA LEU A 85 -3.39 -6.26 -30.65
C LEU A 85 -3.17 -7.72 -30.20
N VAL A 86 -1.92 -8.10 -29.95
CA VAL A 86 -1.56 -9.44 -29.48
C VAL A 86 -1.26 -9.48 -27.98
N GLY A 87 -1.04 -8.32 -27.37
CA GLY A 87 -0.86 -8.18 -25.93
C GLY A 87 -0.56 -6.75 -25.53
N THR A 88 -0.49 -6.48 -24.24
CA THR A 88 -0.07 -5.19 -23.70
C THR A 88 0.91 -5.45 -22.58
N ALA A 89 2.12 -4.89 -22.70
CA ALA A 89 3.08 -4.89 -21.60
C ALA A 89 2.80 -3.67 -20.71
N ILE A 90 2.85 -3.85 -19.40
CA ILE A 90 2.45 -2.84 -18.41
C ILE A 90 3.59 -2.69 -17.41
N GLU A 91 4.24 -1.53 -17.40
CA GLU A 91 5.20 -1.17 -16.37
C GLU A 91 4.41 -0.75 -15.12
N THR A 92 4.43 -1.64 -14.13
CA THR A 92 3.75 -1.50 -12.85
C THR A 92 4.77 -1.42 -11.71
N PHE A 93 4.30 -0.99 -10.54
CA PHE A 93 5.14 -0.87 -9.36
C PHE A 93 4.37 -1.23 -8.10
N THR A 94 5.13 -1.48 -7.04
CA THR A 94 4.64 -1.50 -5.67
C THR A 94 5.70 -0.88 -4.78
N ASN A 95 5.27 -0.11 -3.78
CA ASN A 95 6.16 0.41 -2.74
C ASN A 95 6.21 -0.53 -1.52
N ARG A 96 5.60 -1.72 -1.61
CA ARG A 96 5.45 -2.71 -0.53
C ARG A 96 6.56 -3.76 -0.46
N GLY A 97 7.62 -3.64 -1.27
CA GLY A 97 8.78 -4.53 -1.17
C GLY A 97 9.47 -4.37 0.19
N PHE A 98 10.13 -5.43 0.66
CA PHE A 98 10.78 -5.42 1.98
C PHE A 98 11.85 -4.32 2.09
N SER A 99 12.55 -4.02 0.99
CA SER A 99 13.61 -3.01 0.88
C SER A 99 13.24 -1.82 0.00
N GLY A 100 11.94 -1.63 -0.27
CA GLY A 100 11.39 -0.50 -1.01
C GLY A 100 10.72 -0.89 -2.32
N THR A 101 10.76 0.02 -3.30
CA THR A 101 10.00 -0.12 -4.55
C THR A 101 10.45 -1.33 -5.37
N ILE A 102 9.47 -2.11 -5.82
CA ILE A 102 9.62 -3.14 -6.85
C ILE A 102 8.90 -2.64 -8.10
N LYS A 103 9.56 -2.72 -9.26
CA LYS A 103 8.97 -2.44 -10.58
C LYS A 103 8.97 -3.71 -11.41
N LEU A 104 7.83 -3.97 -12.04
CA LEU A 104 7.61 -5.13 -12.89
C LEU A 104 7.16 -4.66 -14.27
N MET A 105 7.49 -5.44 -15.29
CA MET A 105 6.81 -5.42 -16.58
C MET A 105 5.86 -6.62 -16.58
N VAL A 106 4.56 -6.39 -16.66
CA VAL A 106 3.53 -7.44 -16.71
C VAL A 106 2.94 -7.45 -18.11
N GLY A 107 2.99 -8.57 -18.80
CA GLY A 107 2.37 -8.71 -20.11
C GLY A 107 1.04 -9.44 -20.03
N LEU A 108 -0.01 -8.80 -20.52
CA LEU A 108 -1.35 -9.35 -20.58
C LEU A 108 -1.76 -9.59 -22.03
N LEU A 109 -2.38 -10.74 -22.28
CA LEU A 109 -3.07 -11.03 -23.54
C LEU A 109 -4.38 -10.21 -23.64
N PRO A 110 -4.98 -10.07 -24.83
CA PRO A 110 -6.20 -9.29 -25.02
C PRO A 110 -7.40 -9.73 -24.17
N ASP A 111 -7.39 -10.96 -23.67
CA ASP A 111 -8.42 -11.51 -22.79
C ASP A 111 -8.13 -11.28 -21.29
N GLY A 112 -6.99 -10.67 -20.94
CA GLY A 112 -6.54 -10.44 -19.57
C GLY A 112 -5.65 -11.56 -19.00
N THR A 113 -5.36 -12.61 -19.75
CA THR A 113 -4.47 -13.69 -19.31
C THR A 113 -3.03 -13.18 -19.19
N ILE A 114 -2.33 -13.52 -18.12
CA ILE A 114 -0.93 -13.17 -17.93
C ILE A 114 -0.07 -14.01 -18.89
N HIS A 115 0.63 -13.35 -19.81
CA HIS A 115 1.55 -14.02 -20.73
C HIS A 115 2.94 -14.20 -20.10
N GLY A 116 3.43 -13.18 -19.39
CA GLY A 116 4.72 -13.23 -18.71
C GLY A 116 4.93 -12.03 -17.79
N ILE A 117 5.91 -12.13 -16.90
CA ILE A 117 6.27 -11.05 -15.98
C ILE A 117 7.79 -10.98 -15.88
N GLU A 118 8.34 -9.77 -16.00
CA GLU A 118 9.78 -9.52 -15.91
C GLU A 118 10.07 -8.46 -14.85
N VAL A 119 11.09 -8.69 -14.02
CA VAL A 119 11.46 -7.77 -12.94
C VAL A 119 12.35 -6.65 -13.49
N LEU A 120 11.87 -5.41 -13.39
CA LEU A 120 12.60 -4.23 -13.88
C LEU A 120 13.49 -3.62 -12.79
N GLU A 121 13.05 -3.54 -11.54
CA GLU A 121 13.84 -2.88 -10.51
C GLU A 121 13.40 -3.37 -9.14
N HIS A 122 14.34 -3.65 -8.24
CA HIS A 122 14.06 -3.86 -6.82
C HIS A 122 15.33 -3.65 -6.00
N LYS A 123 15.18 -3.56 -4.67
CA LYS A 123 16.30 -3.47 -3.70
C LYS A 123 16.32 -4.61 -2.68
N GLU A 124 15.53 -5.64 -2.93
CA GLU A 124 15.37 -6.79 -2.03
C GLU A 124 16.68 -7.51 -1.74
N THR A 125 16.72 -8.20 -0.59
CA THR A 125 17.90 -8.93 -0.11
C THR A 125 18.38 -9.96 -1.13
N PRO A 126 19.65 -9.88 -1.61
CA PRO A 126 20.22 -10.87 -2.52
C PRO A 126 20.21 -12.29 -1.93
N GLY A 127 19.88 -13.28 -2.75
CA GLY A 127 19.72 -14.69 -2.38
C GLY A 127 18.42 -15.04 -1.64
N LEU A 128 17.58 -14.05 -1.34
CA LEU A 128 16.27 -14.22 -0.71
C LEU A 128 15.17 -13.62 -1.57
N GLY A 129 15.04 -12.29 -1.58
CA GLY A 129 13.94 -11.61 -2.26
C GLY A 129 14.18 -11.48 -3.76
N ASP A 130 15.44 -11.45 -4.19
CA ASP A 130 15.82 -11.45 -5.60
C ASP A 130 15.41 -12.72 -6.35
N LYS A 131 14.99 -13.78 -5.66
CA LYS A 131 14.37 -14.97 -6.27
C LYS A 131 13.09 -14.67 -7.02
N MET A 132 12.52 -13.47 -6.90
CA MET A 132 11.42 -13.03 -7.77
C MET A 132 11.83 -12.86 -9.23
N GLU A 133 13.14 -12.71 -9.51
CA GLU A 133 13.67 -12.66 -10.87
C GLU A 133 13.58 -14.03 -11.54
N SER A 134 13.13 -14.03 -12.79
CA SER A 134 12.83 -15.23 -13.60
C SER A 134 14.06 -16.11 -13.86
N ASP A 135 15.27 -15.55 -13.81
CA ASP A 135 16.54 -16.27 -13.97
C ASP A 135 17.06 -16.90 -12.67
N LYS A 136 16.42 -16.59 -11.51
CA LYS A 136 16.86 -17.06 -10.18
C LYS A 136 15.92 -18.07 -9.55
N SER A 137 14.63 -18.10 -9.91
CA SER A 137 13.70 -19.13 -9.47
C SER A 137 12.46 -19.24 -10.37
N ASP A 138 11.71 -20.33 -10.20
CA ASP A 138 10.45 -20.57 -10.91
C ASP A 138 9.24 -19.81 -10.29
N PHE A 139 9.49 -18.84 -9.41
CA PHE A 139 8.40 -18.13 -8.72
C PHE A 139 7.44 -17.43 -9.70
N SER A 140 7.98 -16.72 -10.71
CA SER A 140 7.19 -16.00 -11.72
C SER A 140 6.46 -16.93 -12.69
N ALA A 141 6.95 -18.15 -12.90
CA ALA A 141 6.34 -19.12 -13.81
C ALA A 141 4.93 -19.55 -13.37
N GLN A 142 4.61 -19.40 -12.08
CA GLN A 142 3.27 -19.70 -11.55
C GLN A 142 2.18 -18.78 -12.10
N PHE A 143 2.55 -17.60 -12.60
CA PHE A 143 1.62 -16.59 -13.10
C PHE A 143 1.33 -16.76 -14.60
N GLU A 144 2.23 -17.42 -15.35
CA GLU A 144 2.09 -17.59 -16.80
C GLU A 144 0.85 -18.43 -17.15
N GLY A 145 0.04 -17.94 -18.07
CA GLY A 145 -1.22 -18.56 -18.47
C GLY A 145 -2.36 -18.44 -17.45
N GLN A 146 -2.13 -17.78 -16.31
CA GLN A 146 -3.18 -17.54 -15.32
C GLN A 146 -3.99 -16.30 -15.68
N LYS A 147 -5.29 -16.35 -15.33
CA LYS A 147 -6.18 -15.21 -15.47
C LYS A 147 -6.63 -14.75 -14.07
N PRO A 148 -6.34 -13.51 -13.64
CA PRO A 148 -6.67 -13.04 -12.29
C PRO A 148 -8.15 -13.10 -11.89
N GLU A 149 -9.07 -13.15 -12.86
CA GLU A 149 -10.49 -13.48 -12.62
C GLU A 149 -10.70 -14.85 -11.95
N ASP A 150 -9.93 -15.87 -12.37
CA ASP A 150 -10.06 -17.26 -11.94
C ASP A 150 -8.92 -17.72 -11.03
N PHE A 151 -7.84 -16.93 -10.94
CA PHE A 151 -6.62 -17.22 -10.20
C PHE A 151 -6.30 -16.08 -9.23
N ARG A 152 -6.41 -16.33 -7.93
CA ARG A 152 -6.22 -15.30 -6.90
C ARG A 152 -4.74 -15.00 -6.77
N LEU A 153 -4.34 -13.81 -7.23
CA LEU A 153 -3.00 -13.24 -7.09
C LEU A 153 -2.72 -12.83 -5.62
N ARG A 154 -2.74 -13.81 -4.73
CA ARG A 154 -2.36 -13.72 -3.33
C ARG A 154 -1.63 -15.01 -2.95
N LEU A 155 -0.85 -14.95 -1.88
CA LEU A 155 -0.15 -16.15 -1.43
C LEU A 155 -1.14 -17.17 -0.87
N ARG A 156 -0.83 -18.47 -1.00
CA ARG A 156 -1.68 -19.55 -0.46
C ARG A 156 -1.94 -19.42 1.04
N GLN A 157 -0.93 -19.01 1.80
CA GLN A 157 -1.08 -18.74 3.24
C GLN A 157 -2.03 -17.57 3.56
N ASP A 158 -2.31 -16.72 2.58
CA ASP A 158 -3.22 -15.57 2.66
C ASP A 158 -4.55 -15.83 1.91
N GLY A 159 -4.84 -17.10 1.58
CA GLY A 159 -6.08 -17.52 0.92
C GLY A 159 -6.12 -17.35 -0.61
N GLY A 160 -4.96 -17.12 -1.26
CA GLY A 160 -4.81 -17.12 -2.71
C GLY A 160 -4.23 -18.41 -3.29
N ASP A 161 -3.72 -18.34 -4.52
CA ASP A 161 -3.27 -19.52 -5.28
C ASP A 161 -1.74 -19.60 -5.48
N VAL A 162 -1.01 -18.52 -5.19
CA VAL A 162 0.44 -18.39 -5.43
C VAL A 162 1.26 -19.00 -4.29
N ASP A 163 2.24 -19.86 -4.60
CA ASP A 163 3.25 -20.28 -3.63
C ASP A 163 4.28 -19.16 -3.43
N GLY A 164 4.39 -18.66 -2.19
CA GLY A 164 5.34 -17.60 -1.84
C GLY A 164 6.79 -18.08 -1.78
N ILE A 165 7.73 -17.16 -1.99
CA ILE A 165 9.15 -17.42 -1.80
C ILE A 165 9.40 -17.63 -0.30
N THR A 166 9.95 -18.80 0.06
CA THR A 166 10.22 -19.16 1.46
C THR A 166 11.03 -18.07 2.17
N ALA A 167 10.60 -17.70 3.38
CA ALA A 167 11.21 -16.65 4.20
C ALA A 167 11.19 -15.22 3.61
N THR A 168 10.46 -15.00 2.50
CA THR A 168 10.39 -13.71 1.80
C THR A 168 8.94 -13.33 1.47
N THR A 169 8.07 -13.50 2.47
CA THR A 169 6.62 -13.29 2.36
C THR A 169 6.26 -11.87 1.95
N ILE A 170 6.93 -10.84 2.49
CA ILE A 170 6.64 -9.43 2.19
C ILE A 170 6.86 -9.14 0.70
N SER A 171 8.04 -9.49 0.17
CA SER A 171 8.39 -9.33 -1.24
C SER A 171 7.46 -10.11 -2.16
N SER A 172 7.06 -11.33 -1.76
CA SER A 172 6.15 -12.18 -2.54
C SER A 172 4.74 -11.58 -2.61
N ARG A 173 4.22 -11.01 -1.51
CA ARG A 173 2.93 -10.30 -1.49
C ARG A 173 2.99 -9.05 -2.36
N ALA A 174 4.04 -8.25 -2.21
CA ALA A 174 4.24 -7.04 -2.98
C ALA A 174 4.26 -7.33 -4.50
N TYR A 175 4.95 -8.40 -4.91
CA TYR A 175 4.94 -8.86 -6.29
C TYR A 175 3.51 -9.17 -6.79
N CYS A 176 2.76 -9.99 -6.04
CA CYS A 176 1.38 -10.33 -6.41
C CYS A 176 0.48 -9.09 -6.53
N GLU A 177 0.62 -8.14 -5.61
CA GLU A 177 -0.13 -6.89 -5.60
C GLU A 177 0.18 -6.00 -6.80
N ALA A 178 1.45 -5.90 -7.21
CA ALA A 178 1.84 -5.14 -8.40
C ALA A 178 1.25 -5.75 -9.68
N VAL A 179 1.18 -7.08 -9.75
CA VAL A 179 0.57 -7.81 -10.87
C VAL A 179 -0.94 -7.61 -10.89
N GLN A 180 -1.60 -7.70 -9.72
CA GLN A 180 -3.04 -7.43 -9.59
C GLN A 180 -3.37 -6.00 -10.01
N LEU A 181 -2.60 -5.01 -9.58
CA LEU A 181 -2.79 -3.61 -9.97
C LEU A 181 -2.69 -3.41 -11.49
N ALA A 182 -1.74 -4.08 -12.15
CA ALA A 182 -1.62 -4.03 -13.61
C ALA A 182 -2.84 -4.65 -14.31
N TYR A 183 -3.37 -5.75 -13.78
CA TYR A 183 -4.56 -6.39 -14.30
C TYR A 183 -5.82 -5.53 -14.14
N ASP A 184 -6.05 -5.00 -12.93
CA ASP A 184 -7.25 -4.22 -12.61
C ASP A 184 -7.37 -3.01 -13.54
N LEU A 185 -6.28 -2.25 -13.70
CA LEU A 185 -6.23 -1.08 -14.60
C LEU A 185 -6.22 -1.44 -16.09
N TYR A 186 -5.93 -2.69 -16.45
CA TYR A 186 -6.03 -3.16 -17.83
C TYR A 186 -7.48 -3.46 -18.22
N ILE A 187 -8.22 -4.16 -17.36
CA ILE A 187 -9.61 -4.55 -17.59
C ILE A 187 -10.55 -3.36 -17.46
N ASP A 188 -10.33 -2.52 -16.47
CA ASP A 188 -11.11 -1.32 -16.24
C ASP A 188 -10.17 -0.12 -16.12
N LYS A 189 -10.05 0.64 -17.21
CA LYS A 189 -9.16 1.81 -17.30
C LYS A 189 -9.63 2.97 -16.44
N ASP A 190 -10.91 2.96 -16.08
CA ASP A 190 -11.53 3.89 -15.15
C ASP A 190 -11.69 3.25 -13.77
N ALA A 191 -11.11 2.05 -13.54
CA ALA A 191 -11.03 1.49 -12.21
C ALA A 191 -10.33 2.51 -11.35
N ASP A 192 -11.10 3.09 -10.45
CA ASP A 192 -10.56 3.91 -9.40
C ASP A 192 -9.82 2.98 -8.45
N VAL A 193 -8.55 2.72 -8.77
CA VAL A 193 -7.63 1.98 -7.90
C VAL A 193 -6.98 2.95 -6.90
N SER A 194 -7.57 4.15 -6.72
CA SER A 194 -7.52 4.80 -5.43
C SER A 194 -8.52 4.05 -4.54
N TYR A 195 -8.04 3.40 -3.48
CA TYR A 195 -8.96 2.99 -2.43
C TYR A 195 -9.39 4.29 -1.74
N GLU A 196 -10.48 4.90 -2.24
CA GLU A 196 -11.12 5.99 -1.52
C GLU A 196 -11.61 5.41 -0.20
N LEU A 197 -11.11 5.99 0.89
CA LEU A 197 -11.61 5.66 2.22
C LEU A 197 -13.12 5.90 2.23
N PRO A 198 -13.90 5.00 2.84
CA PRO A 198 -15.34 5.09 2.80
C PRO A 198 -15.82 6.46 3.28
N ALA A 199 -16.85 6.97 2.61
CA ALA A 199 -17.59 8.12 3.10
C ALA A 199 -18.13 7.82 4.52
N ARG A 200 -18.29 8.86 5.32
CA ARG A 200 -18.75 8.76 6.71
C ARG A 200 -20.09 8.03 6.80
N GLU A 201 -20.97 8.24 5.83
CA GLU A 201 -22.28 7.62 5.71
C GLU A 201 -22.18 6.10 5.58
N ASP A 202 -21.34 5.62 4.66
CA ASP A 202 -21.14 4.19 4.43
C ASP A 202 -20.49 3.52 5.65
N ALA A 203 -19.54 4.21 6.29
CA ALA A 203 -18.87 3.68 7.46
C ALA A 203 -19.83 3.46 8.63
N VAL A 204 -20.77 4.40 8.88
CA VAL A 204 -21.78 4.25 9.93
C VAL A 204 -22.64 3.00 9.70
N GLU A 205 -23.04 2.74 8.45
CA GLU A 205 -23.82 1.55 8.11
C GLU A 205 -23.00 0.25 8.27
N ARG A 206 -21.72 0.27 7.91
CA ARG A 206 -20.84 -0.92 8.00
C ARG A 206 -20.46 -1.28 9.43
N VAL A 207 -20.36 -0.30 10.34
CA VAL A 207 -19.92 -0.57 11.71
C VAL A 207 -21.06 -0.85 12.68
N LEU A 208 -22.30 -0.49 12.37
CA LEU A 208 -23.46 -0.73 13.24
C LEU A 208 -24.26 -1.95 12.82
N GLU A 209 -24.83 -2.62 13.82
CA GLU A 209 -25.69 -3.79 13.61
C GLU A 209 -27.12 -3.57 14.15
N ASP A 210 -28.06 -4.34 13.61
CA ASP A 210 -29.45 -4.47 14.09
C ASP A 210 -30.22 -3.15 14.27
N PHE A 211 -30.01 -2.14 13.41
CA PHE A 211 -30.72 -0.86 13.49
C PHE A 211 -31.76 -0.67 12.38
N THR A 212 -32.75 0.21 12.64
CA THR A 212 -33.84 0.56 11.71
C THR A 212 -34.07 2.07 11.62
N ASN A 213 -33.47 2.84 12.53
CA ASN A 213 -33.48 4.28 12.46
C ASN A 213 -32.47 4.80 11.42
N ASN A 214 -32.36 6.13 11.28
CA ASN A 214 -31.29 6.74 10.50
C ASN A 214 -30.26 7.38 11.46
N PRO A 215 -29.14 6.70 11.77
CA PRO A 215 -28.16 7.19 12.74
C PRO A 215 -27.54 8.53 12.35
N LEU A 216 -27.42 8.83 11.04
CA LEU A 216 -26.87 10.10 10.55
C LEU A 216 -27.78 11.30 10.86
N GLN A 217 -29.10 11.09 10.93
CA GLN A 217 -30.05 12.15 11.31
C GLN A 217 -30.22 12.28 12.83
N GLU A 218 -29.82 11.26 13.58
CA GLU A 218 -29.89 11.23 15.05
C GLU A 218 -28.51 11.43 15.71
N GLU A 219 -27.52 11.93 14.96
CA GLU A 219 -26.19 12.19 15.50
C GLU A 219 -26.22 13.25 16.62
N TYR A 220 -25.32 13.09 17.59
CA TYR A 220 -25.17 14.07 18.67
C TYR A 220 -23.72 14.17 19.12
N ARG A 221 -23.42 15.20 19.91
CA ARG A 221 -22.07 15.44 20.45
C ARG A 221 -21.92 14.94 21.87
N VAL A 222 -20.79 14.30 22.14
CA VAL A 222 -20.40 13.83 23.48
C VAL A 222 -19.09 14.51 23.85
N VAL A 223 -19.03 15.09 25.06
CA VAL A 223 -17.83 15.76 25.56
C VAL A 223 -17.05 14.83 26.48
N VAL A 224 -15.82 14.49 26.08
CA VAL A 224 -14.90 13.66 26.87
C VAL A 224 -13.60 14.42 27.06
N ASN A 225 -13.27 14.71 28.32
CA ASN A 225 -12.03 15.39 28.70
C ASN A 225 -11.84 16.77 28.02
N GLY A 226 -12.94 17.47 27.73
CA GLY A 226 -12.94 18.78 27.08
C GLY A 226 -12.98 18.74 25.55
N ASN A 227 -12.90 17.56 24.94
CA ASN A 227 -13.02 17.37 23.49
C ASN A 227 -14.43 16.91 23.13
N GLU A 228 -14.97 17.45 22.03
CA GLU A 228 -16.27 17.05 21.49
C GLU A 228 -16.10 15.96 20.42
N TYR A 229 -16.90 14.91 20.53
CA TYR A 229 -16.93 13.79 19.58
C TYR A 229 -18.33 13.64 19.01
N THR A 230 -18.43 13.27 17.74
CA THR A 230 -19.73 13.01 17.12
C THR A 230 -20.01 11.51 17.19
N VAL A 231 -21.22 11.17 17.62
CA VAL A 231 -21.66 9.78 17.77
C VAL A 231 -23.01 9.57 17.09
N PHE A 232 -23.26 8.34 16.66
CA PHE A 232 -24.44 7.97 15.88
C PHE A 232 -25.15 6.77 16.53
N PRO A 233 -26.36 6.94 17.07
CA PRO A 233 -27.06 5.86 17.76
C PRO A 233 -27.75 4.91 16.77
N GLY A 234 -27.49 3.62 16.93
CA GLY A 234 -28.26 2.53 16.31
C GLY A 234 -29.47 2.16 17.17
N ARG A 235 -30.66 2.12 16.55
CA ARG A 235 -31.91 1.78 17.23
C ARG A 235 -32.82 0.91 16.38
N ARG A 236 -33.41 -0.10 17.02
CA ARG A 236 -34.52 -0.89 16.48
C ARG A 236 -35.83 -0.51 17.14
N GLY A 237 -36.60 0.36 16.49
CA GLY A 237 -37.75 1.01 17.12
C GLY A 237 -37.33 1.81 18.36
N ARG A 238 -37.76 1.38 19.56
CA ARG A 238 -37.39 2.02 20.84
C ARG A 238 -36.18 1.39 21.52
N ARG A 239 -35.69 0.26 21.01
CA ARG A 239 -34.54 -0.46 21.59
C ARG A 239 -33.26 0.16 21.06
N TYR A 240 -32.35 0.53 21.96
CA TYR A 240 -30.99 0.88 21.63
C TYR A 240 -30.20 -0.38 21.27
N THR A 241 -29.50 -0.37 20.14
CA THR A 241 -28.76 -1.54 19.64
C THR A 241 -27.25 -1.29 19.58
N GLY A 242 -26.82 -0.04 19.53
CA GLY A 242 -25.38 0.31 19.51
C GLY A 242 -25.10 1.78 19.26
N LEU A 243 -23.82 2.12 19.14
CA LEU A 243 -23.32 3.46 18.83
C LEU A 243 -22.13 3.38 17.88
N ALA A 244 -22.10 4.23 16.87
CA ALA A 244 -20.88 4.50 16.12
C ALA A 244 -20.22 5.78 16.66
N VAL A 245 -18.90 5.76 16.76
CA VAL A 245 -18.09 6.87 17.26
C VAL A 245 -17.11 7.29 16.17
N ASP A 246 -17.21 8.54 15.74
CA ASP A 246 -16.26 9.19 14.83
C ASP A 246 -15.13 9.79 15.66
N ILE A 247 -13.93 9.21 15.53
CA ILE A 247 -12.76 9.59 16.32
C ILE A 247 -11.57 9.94 15.43
N LEU A 248 -10.85 11.00 15.81
CA LEU A 248 -9.59 11.41 15.22
C LEU A 248 -8.46 11.17 16.24
N SER A 249 -7.44 10.43 15.84
CA SER A 249 -6.23 10.19 16.61
C SER A 249 -5.07 10.97 16.00
N GLU A 250 -4.53 11.93 16.74
CA GLU A 250 -3.35 12.73 16.35
C GLU A 250 -2.03 11.97 16.52
N ALA A 251 -2.08 10.71 16.98
CA ALA A 251 -0.91 9.91 17.34
C ALA A 251 -0.34 9.08 16.17
N GLY A 252 -0.88 9.21 14.95
CA GLY A 252 -0.36 8.53 13.77
C GLY A 252 1.09 8.92 13.47
N TYR A 253 1.78 8.10 12.67
CA TYR A 253 3.21 8.28 12.42
C TYR A 253 3.51 9.51 11.56
N ILE A 254 2.71 9.72 10.51
CA ILE A 254 2.85 10.90 9.63
C ILE A 254 1.85 11.97 10.00
N GLY A 255 0.61 11.57 10.29
CA GLY A 255 -0.47 12.50 10.56
C GLY A 255 -1.65 11.81 11.22
N PRO A 256 -2.79 12.51 11.35
CA PRO A 256 -3.91 12.00 12.11
C PRO A 256 -4.57 10.80 11.42
N ILE A 257 -5.07 9.86 12.22
CA ILE A 257 -5.86 8.70 11.78
C ILE A 257 -7.30 8.90 12.24
N ARG A 258 -8.24 8.94 11.31
CA ARG A 258 -9.67 9.06 11.58
C ARG A 258 -10.35 7.71 11.42
N LEU A 259 -11.06 7.28 12.46
CA LEU A 259 -11.79 6.01 12.50
C LEU A 259 -13.27 6.25 12.77
N MET A 260 -14.10 5.41 12.18
CA MET A 260 -15.46 5.13 12.65
C MET A 260 -15.43 3.82 13.42
N VAL A 261 -15.80 3.82 14.70
CA VAL A 261 -15.82 2.61 15.54
C VAL A 261 -17.24 2.32 15.98
N GLY A 262 -17.77 1.16 15.62
CA GLY A 262 -19.10 0.70 16.02
C GLY A 262 -19.04 -0.20 17.24
N PHE A 263 -19.96 0.04 18.17
CA PHE A 263 -20.17 -0.77 19.35
C PHE A 263 -21.63 -1.23 19.42
N ASP A 264 -21.85 -2.44 19.93
CA ASP A 264 -23.19 -2.89 20.33
C ASP A 264 -23.66 -2.24 21.65
N SER A 265 -24.81 -2.66 22.15
CA SER A 265 -25.35 -2.13 23.41
C SER A 265 -24.53 -2.45 24.67
N GLU A 266 -23.61 -3.41 24.59
CA GLU A 266 -22.75 -3.86 25.71
C GLU A 266 -21.32 -3.29 25.60
N GLY A 267 -21.01 -2.57 24.52
CA GLY A 267 -19.69 -1.99 24.26
C GLY A 267 -18.73 -2.95 23.56
N VAL A 268 -19.24 -4.03 22.98
CA VAL A 268 -18.48 -4.94 22.13
C VAL A 268 -18.33 -4.31 20.75
N ILE A 269 -17.13 -4.35 20.18
CA ILE A 269 -16.83 -3.80 18.87
C ILE A 269 -17.51 -4.63 17.78
N THR A 270 -18.39 -4.01 17.02
CA THR A 270 -19.12 -4.62 15.89
C THR A 270 -18.44 -4.34 14.55
N GLY A 271 -17.74 -3.20 14.44
CA GLY A 271 -17.03 -2.82 13.22
C GLY A 271 -16.07 -1.66 13.45
N ILE A 272 -15.06 -1.55 12.59
CA ILE A 272 -14.19 -0.39 12.53
C ILE A 272 -13.95 -0.06 11.06
N GLU A 273 -14.02 1.21 10.68
CA GLU A 273 -13.69 1.69 9.34
C GLU A 273 -12.70 2.85 9.43
N VAL A 274 -11.71 2.86 8.55
CA VAL A 274 -10.77 3.97 8.43
C VAL A 274 -11.34 5.02 7.48
N LEU A 275 -11.52 6.24 7.97
CA LEU A 275 -12.10 7.36 7.21
C LEU A 275 -11.07 8.32 6.63
N GLY A 276 -9.86 8.34 7.20
CA GLY A 276 -8.79 9.26 6.80
C GLY A 276 -7.48 8.92 7.48
N HIS A 277 -6.37 8.99 6.77
CA HIS A 277 -5.04 9.01 7.37
C HIS A 277 -3.99 9.61 6.42
N GLU A 278 -2.83 9.98 6.98
CA GLU A 278 -1.66 10.43 6.21
C GLU A 278 -0.48 9.43 6.24
N GLU A 279 -0.72 8.23 6.76
CA GLU A 279 0.33 7.23 7.01
C GLU A 279 1.09 6.77 5.76
N THR A 280 2.28 6.22 5.97
CA THR A 280 3.20 5.79 4.90
C THR A 280 2.56 4.73 4.00
N PRO A 281 2.45 4.96 2.68
CA PRO A 281 1.95 3.97 1.74
C PRO A 281 2.77 2.67 1.79
N GLY A 282 2.08 1.53 1.81
CA GLY A 282 2.65 0.20 1.86
C GLY A 282 3.05 -0.33 3.24
N TYR A 283 2.91 0.48 4.28
CA TYR A 283 3.17 0.08 5.67
C TYR A 283 2.03 0.49 6.58
N GLY A 284 1.77 1.80 6.68
CA GLY A 284 0.79 2.34 7.61
C GLY A 284 -0.63 2.34 7.05
N ASP A 285 -0.79 2.38 5.72
CA ASP A 285 -2.07 2.18 5.01
C ASP A 285 -2.65 0.77 5.18
N LEU A 286 -1.89 -0.18 5.74
CA LEU A 286 -2.40 -1.50 6.11
C LEU A 286 -3.46 -1.43 7.22
N ILE A 287 -3.66 -0.28 7.88
CA ILE A 287 -4.83 -0.09 8.76
C ILE A 287 -6.16 -0.07 7.99
N GLU A 288 -6.14 0.22 6.68
CA GLU A 288 -7.34 0.24 5.85
C GLU A 288 -7.94 -1.16 5.68
N ASN A 289 -9.26 -1.28 5.84
CA ASN A 289 -9.98 -2.56 5.83
C ASN A 289 -9.81 -3.37 4.54
N ALA A 290 -9.66 -2.72 3.39
CA ALA A 290 -9.40 -3.45 2.14
C ALA A 290 -7.94 -3.86 1.95
N ARG A 291 -7.01 -3.24 2.68
CA ARG A 291 -5.59 -3.50 2.54
C ARG A 291 -5.09 -4.56 3.50
N SER A 292 -5.75 -4.73 4.66
CA SER A 292 -5.41 -5.83 5.56
C SER A 292 -6.55 -6.27 6.47
N ASP A 293 -6.37 -7.47 7.04
CA ASP A 293 -7.25 -8.05 8.05
C ASP A 293 -6.95 -7.53 9.47
N PHE A 294 -6.15 -6.47 9.62
CA PHE A 294 -5.76 -5.92 10.93
C PHE A 294 -6.98 -5.57 11.79
N TYR A 295 -7.99 -4.92 11.21
CA TYR A 295 -9.23 -4.53 11.92
C TYR A 295 -10.03 -5.73 12.45
N LYS A 296 -9.90 -6.93 11.82
CA LYS A 296 -10.66 -8.12 12.23
C LYS A 296 -10.28 -8.61 13.63
N GLN A 297 -9.07 -8.31 14.09
CA GLN A 297 -8.61 -8.65 15.44
C GLN A 297 -9.40 -7.94 16.55
N PHE A 298 -10.09 -6.85 16.20
CA PHE A 298 -10.84 -6.03 17.16
C PHE A 298 -12.31 -6.45 17.26
N ILE A 299 -12.85 -7.09 16.22
CA ILE A 299 -14.28 -7.44 16.16
C ILE A 299 -14.60 -8.48 17.24
N GLY A 300 -15.64 -8.22 18.01
CA GLY A 300 -16.04 -9.06 19.14
C GLY A 300 -15.28 -8.79 20.44
N LEU A 301 -14.31 -7.88 20.47
CA LEU A 301 -13.64 -7.46 21.70
C LEU A 301 -14.43 -6.36 22.42
N ASN A 302 -14.33 -6.32 23.74
CA ASN A 302 -14.83 -5.24 24.58
C ASN A 302 -13.63 -4.52 25.23
N PRO A 303 -13.23 -3.31 24.81
CA PRO A 303 -12.09 -2.60 25.38
C PRO A 303 -12.16 -2.31 26.90
N GLY A 304 -13.32 -2.47 27.55
CA GLY A 304 -13.45 -2.43 29.00
C GLY A 304 -13.00 -3.70 29.72
N GLU A 305 -12.95 -4.82 29.00
CA GLU A 305 -12.61 -6.16 29.52
C GLU A 305 -11.33 -6.71 28.89
N ASP A 306 -11.13 -6.46 27.59
CA ASP A 306 -10.01 -6.92 26.78
C ASP A 306 -8.88 -5.89 26.70
N ASN A 307 -7.63 -6.37 26.78
CA ASN A 307 -6.45 -5.49 26.67
C ASN A 307 -6.13 -5.16 25.20
N VAL A 308 -6.91 -4.26 24.60
CA VAL A 308 -6.79 -3.79 23.20
C VAL A 308 -5.55 -2.89 23.02
N ARG A 309 -4.38 -3.51 23.17
CA ARG A 309 -3.05 -2.97 22.90
C ARG A 309 -2.30 -3.95 22.01
N LEU A 310 -1.22 -3.50 21.40
CA LEU A 310 -0.32 -4.41 20.70
C LEU A 310 0.30 -5.42 21.66
N LYS A 311 0.57 -6.65 21.20
CA LYS A 311 1.26 -7.68 21.98
C LYS A 311 2.63 -7.22 22.48
N GLU A 312 3.31 -6.39 21.70
CA GLU A 312 4.59 -5.75 22.09
C GLU A 312 4.45 -4.83 23.31
N GLU A 313 3.24 -4.30 23.57
CA GLU A 313 2.87 -3.51 24.73
C GLU A 313 2.10 -4.30 25.80
N GLY A 314 2.12 -5.64 25.71
CA GLY A 314 1.44 -6.53 26.64
C GLY A 314 -0.06 -6.70 26.41
N GLY A 315 -0.58 -6.25 25.26
CA GLY A 315 -1.95 -6.49 24.82
C GLY A 315 -2.14 -7.78 24.02
N ILE A 316 -3.26 -7.84 23.30
CA ILE A 316 -3.66 -9.04 22.53
C ILE A 316 -3.65 -8.86 21.01
N ILE A 317 -3.43 -7.64 20.52
CA ILE A 317 -3.45 -7.31 19.08
C ILE A 317 -2.07 -7.53 18.45
N ASP A 318 -2.00 -8.28 17.35
CA ASP A 318 -0.79 -8.37 16.54
C ASP A 318 -0.54 -7.06 15.80
N GLY A 319 0.68 -6.52 15.88
CA GLY A 319 1.07 -5.29 15.22
C GLY A 319 1.23 -5.43 13.70
N ILE A 320 1.31 -4.28 13.02
CA ILE A 320 1.61 -4.21 11.58
C ILE A 320 3.13 -4.13 11.40
N SER A 321 3.70 -5.07 10.63
CA SER A 321 5.14 -5.13 10.40
C SER A 321 5.64 -3.85 9.72
N GLY A 322 6.61 -3.17 10.32
CA GLY A 322 7.15 -1.91 9.81
C GLY A 322 6.29 -0.67 10.11
N ALA A 323 5.14 -0.81 10.78
CA ALA A 323 4.22 0.28 11.10
C ALA A 323 3.72 0.23 12.57
N THR A 324 4.62 -0.05 13.52
CA THR A 324 4.28 -0.17 14.95
C THR A 324 3.63 1.10 15.51
N VAL A 325 4.11 2.29 15.13
CA VAL A 325 3.53 3.58 15.59
C VAL A 325 2.10 3.73 15.11
N THR A 326 1.86 3.50 13.81
CA THR A 326 0.53 3.51 13.19
C THR A 326 -0.44 2.54 13.88
N ALA A 327 -0.01 1.28 14.07
CA ALA A 327 -0.83 0.24 14.69
C ALA A 327 -1.16 0.56 16.16
N ASN A 328 -0.21 1.14 16.90
CA ASN A 328 -0.44 1.61 18.26
C ASN A 328 -1.45 2.78 18.31
N ALA A 329 -1.29 3.76 17.43
CA ALA A 329 -2.21 4.90 17.32
C ALA A 329 -3.65 4.45 17.00
N TYR A 330 -3.79 3.43 16.15
CA TYR A 330 -5.08 2.79 15.88
C TYR A 330 -5.67 2.12 17.12
N CYS A 331 -4.88 1.33 17.87
CA CYS A 331 -5.34 0.69 19.11
C CYS A 331 -5.76 1.72 20.17
N GLU A 332 -5.01 2.82 20.28
CA GLU A 332 -5.36 3.94 21.16
C GLU A 332 -6.65 4.64 20.75
N ALA A 333 -6.86 4.87 19.45
CA ALA A 333 -8.10 5.43 18.92
C ALA A 333 -9.31 4.54 19.26
N VAL A 334 -9.19 3.22 19.06
CA VAL A 334 -10.26 2.27 19.40
C VAL A 334 -10.60 2.29 20.90
N ARG A 335 -9.59 2.27 21.77
CA ARG A 335 -9.80 2.38 23.22
C ARG A 335 -10.46 3.71 23.62
N SER A 336 -10.03 4.82 23.00
CA SER A 336 -10.61 6.14 23.24
C SER A 336 -12.06 6.23 22.76
N ALA A 337 -12.39 5.59 21.64
CA ALA A 337 -13.76 5.47 21.15
C ALA A 337 -14.67 4.75 22.14
N TRP A 338 -14.16 3.71 22.80
CA TRP A 338 -14.91 2.99 23.84
C TRP A 338 -15.16 3.85 25.08
N ASP A 339 -14.18 4.66 25.51
CA ASP A 339 -14.38 5.63 26.58
C ASP A 339 -15.48 6.66 26.26
N ILE A 340 -15.60 7.05 24.98
CA ILE A 340 -16.66 7.93 24.48
C ILE A 340 -18.00 7.20 24.51
N PHE A 341 -18.08 5.97 23.99
CA PHE A 341 -19.28 5.13 24.04
C PHE A 341 -19.83 5.02 25.46
N ARG A 342 -18.96 4.73 26.45
CA ARG A 342 -19.34 4.60 27.86
C ARG A 342 -19.93 5.89 28.43
N LYS A 343 -19.44 7.05 28.01
CA LYS A 343 -19.98 8.36 28.43
C LYS A 343 -21.24 8.74 27.68
N ALA A 344 -21.41 8.27 26.44
CA ALA A 344 -22.57 8.53 25.60
C ALA A 344 -23.82 7.74 26.02
N GLY A 345 -23.63 6.58 26.65
CA GLY A 345 -24.70 5.69 27.14
C GLY A 345 -25.23 6.01 28.56
N ASN A 346 -24.72 7.07 29.22
CA ASN A 346 -25.20 7.57 30.52
C ASN A 346 -25.94 8.90 30.35
#